data_AF-A0A2N2CMW8-F1
#
_entry.id   AF-A0A2N2CMW8-F1
#
_cell.length_a   1.000
_cell.length_b   1.000
_cell.length_c   1.000
_cell.angle_alpha   90.00
_cell.angle_beta   90.00
_cell.angle_gamma   90.00
#
_symmetry.space_group_name_H-M   'P 1'
#
loop_
_entity.id
_entity.type
_entity.pdbx_description
1 polymer ?
#
loop_
_entity_poly.entity_id
_entity_poly.type
_entity_poly.pdbx_seq_one_letter_code
_entity_poly.pdbx_strand_id
1 'polypeptide(L)'
;MYCRYIKRMIDIICALAAMLVFCWLYAIIAILVRAKLGSPVIFKSKHVGKNGKLLALYKFRTMNDERDKEGNLLPDEKRVVGLGRLLRSYSLDELPEAWNILCGDLSVIGPRPLPSEYLRYYTEVENHRHDIKPGLSGLAQVNGRNKLRWEEKFAYDLEYVKTCCFALDVKIVLQTVHKVVRRKDVVTGDTVEIDDYVTRPLNIERRPQVFDEIGSDFFEELNITQNIMSDSAAIFYLDSGRSAIRLALGSINPSQKRAVLPAYTCEAVILPFIEAGYSFDYYNVDRNLLVNYDEFCQLIEQTKPSVVLLHAYFGFDTIFNIREYLTQLSNSGIDVIEDLTHSLFLTNCRTCSNFCVGSLRKWNGVPDGSFLTVCMGEYPIESPIIENTKYLEYRREAQKLKRKYVESLDITIKNKYRSLFAASEAYLDGQTEIYSMSSATRKSIMGIDYEQLKQRRKANYDYLINELSDLSQISIPETLFGQSNAPLYFAMYVDDRTALQKYMAERNMYLPVIWPMPPQVSGKCSSSVEYIYSHILAVPCDQRYEISDMERIATSIKSFFSKGN
;
A
#
# COMPACT_ATOMS: atom_id res chain seq x y z
N MET A 1 30.75 17.36 24.23
CA MET A 1 30.68 18.85 24.27
C MET A 1 30.67 19.47 22.86
N TYR A 2 31.63 19.13 21.99
CA TYR A 2 31.73 19.65 20.61
C TYR A 2 30.44 19.50 19.79
N CYS A 3 29.97 18.27 19.52
CA CYS A 3 28.82 18.01 18.64
C CYS A 3 27.48 18.52 19.21
N ARG A 4 27.39 18.77 20.54
CA ARG A 4 26.18 19.25 21.20
C ARG A 4 26.05 20.78 21.23
N TYR A 5 27.16 21.50 21.40
CA TYR A 5 27.12 22.95 21.65
C TYR A 5 27.93 23.76 20.62
N ILE A 6 29.17 23.36 20.33
CA ILE A 6 30.11 24.17 19.52
C ILE A 6 29.83 24.00 18.03
N LYS A 7 29.59 22.77 17.59
CA LYS A 7 29.39 22.41 16.17
C LYS A 7 28.27 23.24 15.52
N ARG A 8 27.19 23.51 16.27
CA ARG A 8 26.05 24.28 15.76
C ARG A 8 26.43 25.72 15.38
N MET A 9 27.25 26.38 16.18
CA MET A 9 27.67 27.76 15.89
C MET A 9 28.55 27.80 14.64
N ILE A 10 29.47 26.84 14.51
CA ILE A 10 30.33 26.70 13.33
C ILE A 10 29.48 26.45 12.08
N ASP A 11 28.50 25.54 12.15
CA ASP A 11 27.61 25.24 11.05
C ASP A 11 26.87 26.49 10.54
N ILE A 12 26.35 27.32 11.46
CA ILE A 12 25.65 28.57 11.11
C ILE A 12 26.61 29.55 10.44
N ILE A 13 27.80 29.76 11.01
CA ILE A 13 28.80 30.69 10.47
C ILE A 13 29.23 30.24 9.06
N CYS A 14 29.49 28.95 8.88
CA CYS A 14 29.85 28.38 7.57
C CYS A 14 28.72 28.51 6.55
N ALA A 15 27.47 28.23 6.93
CA ALA A 15 26.32 28.35 6.04
C ALA A 15 26.06 29.80 5.63
N LEU A 16 26.13 30.75 6.59
CA LEU A 16 25.99 32.18 6.30
C LEU A 16 27.10 32.69 5.38
N ALA A 17 28.37 32.31 5.66
CA ALA A 17 29.49 32.67 4.82
C ALA A 17 29.35 32.10 3.41
N ALA A 18 28.96 30.84 3.27
CA ALA A 18 28.71 30.22 1.97
C ALA A 18 27.58 30.92 1.20
N MET A 19 26.45 31.19 1.85
CA MET A 19 25.33 31.89 1.21
C MET A 19 25.70 33.31 0.78
N LEU A 20 26.50 34.03 1.58
CA LEU A 20 26.97 35.37 1.24
C LEU A 20 27.96 35.36 0.07
N VAL A 21 28.97 34.49 0.12
CA VAL A 21 30.02 34.40 -0.92
C VAL A 21 29.45 33.89 -2.24
N PHE A 22 28.50 32.97 -2.20
CA PHE A 22 27.91 32.35 -3.39
C PHE A 22 26.57 32.95 -3.80
N CYS A 23 26.10 34.05 -3.20
CA CYS A 23 24.77 34.62 -3.48
C CYS A 23 24.54 34.91 -4.98
N TRP A 24 25.57 35.41 -5.68
CA TRP A 24 25.56 35.63 -7.12
C TRP A 24 25.37 34.32 -7.89
N LEU A 25 25.96 33.22 -7.43
CA LEU A 25 25.86 31.91 -8.03
C LEU A 25 24.46 31.31 -7.83
N TYR A 26 23.83 31.49 -6.65
CA TYR A 26 22.43 31.09 -6.44
C TYR A 26 21.51 31.75 -7.46
N ALA A 27 21.67 33.06 -7.70
CA ALA A 27 20.85 33.80 -8.66
C ALA A 27 21.04 33.27 -10.09
N ILE A 28 22.29 33.07 -10.52
CA ILE A 28 22.59 32.53 -11.85
C ILE A 28 21.98 31.13 -12.03
N ILE A 29 22.21 30.22 -11.07
CA ILE A 29 21.67 28.85 -11.16
C ILE A 29 20.14 28.87 -11.15
N ALA A 30 19.51 29.70 -10.32
CA ALA A 30 18.05 29.81 -10.27
C ALA A 30 17.47 30.24 -11.63
N ILE A 31 18.08 31.23 -12.30
CA ILE A 31 17.68 31.69 -13.64
C ILE A 31 17.87 30.56 -14.66
N LEU A 32 19.02 29.88 -14.66
CA LEU A 32 19.31 28.79 -15.59
C LEU A 32 18.35 27.62 -15.42
N VAL A 33 18.07 27.21 -14.17
CA VAL A 33 17.11 26.16 -13.84
C VAL A 33 15.71 26.56 -14.31
N ARG A 34 15.27 27.80 -14.03
CA ARG A 34 13.97 28.29 -14.48
C ARG A 34 13.84 28.26 -16.00
N ALA A 35 14.89 28.69 -16.71
CA ALA A 35 14.89 28.79 -18.16
C ALA A 35 15.00 27.43 -18.87
N LYS A 36 15.72 26.47 -18.30
CA LYS A 36 16.03 25.18 -18.96
C LYS A 36 15.23 23.99 -18.41
N LEU A 37 14.80 24.03 -17.16
CA LEU A 37 14.13 22.91 -16.47
C LEU A 37 12.74 23.31 -15.93
N GLY A 38 12.37 24.59 -15.93
CA GLY A 38 11.02 25.06 -15.62
C GLY A 38 10.74 25.35 -14.14
N SER A 39 9.49 25.13 -13.72
CA SER A 39 8.99 25.37 -12.35
C SER A 39 8.70 24.05 -11.63
N PRO A 40 9.02 23.91 -10.33
CA PRO A 40 9.68 24.87 -9.44
C PRO A 40 11.21 24.88 -9.59
N VAL A 41 11.85 26.01 -9.23
CA VAL A 41 13.32 26.12 -9.23
C VAL A 41 13.95 25.32 -8.09
N ILE A 42 13.32 25.34 -6.91
CA ILE A 42 13.73 24.57 -5.74
C ILE A 42 12.86 23.32 -5.65
N PHE A 43 13.52 22.17 -5.68
CA PHE A 43 12.95 20.86 -5.43
C PHE A 43 13.04 20.52 -3.94
N LYS A 44 12.01 19.85 -3.41
CA LYS A 44 11.94 19.41 -2.01
C LYS A 44 11.83 17.89 -1.96
N SER A 45 12.66 17.23 -1.17
CA SER A 45 12.60 15.78 -0.96
C SER A 45 12.58 15.41 0.52
N LYS A 46 11.75 14.42 0.89
CA LYS A 46 11.60 13.96 2.28
C LYS A 46 12.73 12.99 2.65
N HIS A 47 13.44 13.28 3.73
CA HIS A 47 14.56 12.48 4.22
C HIS A 47 14.47 12.28 5.74
N VAL A 48 15.22 11.31 6.26
CA VAL A 48 15.33 11.06 7.70
C VAL A 48 16.40 11.95 8.32
N GLY A 49 16.01 12.65 9.39
CA GLY A 49 16.85 13.50 10.20
C GLY A 49 17.18 12.92 11.57
N LYS A 50 17.65 13.80 12.47
CA LYS A 50 18.02 13.42 13.83
C LYS A 50 16.83 12.78 14.57
N ASN A 51 17.12 11.70 15.32
CA ASN A 51 16.16 10.88 16.06
C ASN A 51 15.04 10.32 15.17
N GLY A 52 15.32 10.07 13.90
CA GLY A 52 14.34 9.52 12.95
C GLY A 52 13.28 10.52 12.46
N LYS A 53 13.37 11.80 12.83
CA LYS A 53 12.37 12.81 12.42
C LYS A 53 12.51 13.16 10.95
N LEU A 54 11.40 13.27 10.23
CA LEU A 54 11.40 13.64 8.82
C LEU A 54 11.78 15.12 8.63
N LEU A 55 12.59 15.39 7.61
CA LEU A 55 12.96 16.73 7.16
C LEU A 55 12.81 16.86 5.64
N ALA A 56 12.66 18.10 5.16
CA ALA A 56 12.60 18.40 3.74
C ALA A 56 13.93 18.99 3.29
N LEU A 57 14.66 18.28 2.42
CA LEU A 57 15.88 18.79 1.80
C LEU A 57 15.56 19.69 0.62
N TYR A 58 16.20 20.85 0.57
CA TYR A 58 16.07 21.82 -0.52
C TYR A 58 17.22 21.64 -1.52
N LYS A 59 16.89 21.39 -2.78
CA LYS A 59 17.86 21.31 -3.87
C LYS A 59 17.43 22.15 -5.06
N PHE A 60 18.35 22.54 -5.92
CA PHE A 60 17.96 23.02 -7.24
C PHE A 60 17.40 21.86 -8.06
N ARG A 61 16.37 22.14 -8.85
CA ARG A 61 15.80 21.16 -9.77
C ARG A 61 16.87 20.73 -10.79
N THR A 62 17.02 19.41 -10.97
CA THR A 62 17.99 18.81 -11.92
C THR A 62 17.34 17.89 -12.95
N MET A 63 16.02 17.73 -12.92
CA MET A 63 15.27 16.82 -13.77
C MET A 63 14.20 17.58 -14.55
N ASN A 64 14.01 17.23 -15.82
CA ASN A 64 12.91 17.74 -16.66
C ASN A 64 11.59 16.98 -16.37
N ASP A 65 10.49 17.40 -17.01
CA ASP A 65 9.17 16.76 -16.93
C ASP A 65 8.83 15.97 -18.20
N GLU A 66 9.83 15.42 -18.88
CA GLU A 66 9.57 14.61 -20.08
C GLU A 66 8.75 13.37 -19.72
N ARG A 67 7.74 13.12 -20.57
CA ARG A 67 6.79 12.04 -20.45
C ARG A 67 6.84 11.14 -21.69
N ASP A 68 6.45 9.88 -21.54
CA ASP A 68 6.23 8.97 -22.66
C ASP A 68 4.94 9.32 -23.43
N LYS A 69 4.62 8.48 -24.44
CA LYS A 69 3.44 8.69 -25.30
C LYS A 69 2.13 8.49 -24.54
N GLU A 70 2.15 7.73 -23.45
CA GLU A 70 1.04 7.49 -22.55
C GLU A 70 0.89 8.59 -21.48
N GLY A 71 1.83 9.53 -21.39
CA GLY A 71 1.80 10.65 -20.45
C GLY A 71 2.44 10.36 -19.09
N ASN A 72 3.13 9.23 -18.91
CA ASN A 72 3.89 8.92 -17.70
C ASN A 72 5.27 9.55 -17.74
N LEU A 73 5.83 9.92 -16.58
CA LEU A 73 7.17 10.49 -16.51
C LEU A 73 8.21 9.45 -16.92
N LEU A 74 9.18 9.86 -17.75
CA LEU A 74 10.27 8.98 -18.17
C LEU A 74 11.19 8.58 -16.98
N PRO A 75 11.99 7.51 -17.12
CA PRO A 75 13.02 7.15 -16.13
C PRO A 75 14.03 8.27 -15.86
N ASP A 76 14.56 8.32 -14.64
CA ASP A 76 15.46 9.36 -14.15
C ASP A 76 16.68 9.61 -15.05
N GLU A 77 17.27 8.54 -15.58
CA GLU A 77 18.42 8.59 -16.50
C GLU A 77 18.14 9.40 -17.77
N LYS A 78 16.89 9.34 -18.26
CA LYS A 78 16.42 10.09 -19.43
C LYS A 78 16.04 11.53 -19.06
N ARG A 79 15.65 11.77 -17.81
CA ARG A 79 15.21 13.08 -17.32
C ARG A 79 16.35 13.97 -16.80
N VAL A 80 17.52 13.40 -16.49
CA VAL A 80 18.72 14.12 -16.03
C VAL A 80 19.67 14.35 -17.21
N VAL A 81 19.43 15.45 -17.94
CA VAL A 81 20.20 15.82 -19.13
C VAL A 81 20.77 17.24 -19.05
N GLY A 82 21.85 17.49 -19.80
CA GLY A 82 22.45 18.83 -19.96
C GLY A 82 22.79 19.53 -18.63
N LEU A 83 22.09 20.63 -18.34
CA LEU A 83 22.29 21.44 -17.13
C LEU A 83 22.11 20.62 -15.85
N GLY A 84 21.12 19.72 -15.79
CA GLY A 84 20.86 18.91 -14.60
C GLY A 84 22.05 18.00 -14.24
N ARG A 85 22.65 17.39 -15.27
CA ARG A 85 23.86 16.56 -15.13
C ARG A 85 25.06 17.39 -14.66
N LEU A 86 25.22 18.60 -15.21
CA LEU A 86 26.27 19.52 -14.78
C LEU A 86 26.10 19.89 -13.31
N LEU A 87 24.91 20.34 -12.90
CA LEU A 87 24.66 20.73 -11.50
C LEU A 87 24.99 19.60 -10.52
N ARG A 88 24.54 18.37 -10.80
CA ARG A 88 24.87 17.18 -9.96
C ARG A 88 26.37 16.89 -9.93
N SER A 89 27.06 17.01 -11.07
CA SER A 89 28.49 16.67 -11.15
C SER A 89 29.40 17.58 -10.33
N TYR A 90 29.00 18.85 -10.16
CA TYR A 90 29.69 19.83 -9.31
C TYR A 90 29.03 19.97 -7.93
N SER A 91 28.01 19.16 -7.62
CA SER A 91 27.19 19.26 -6.40
C SER A 91 26.57 20.66 -6.19
N LEU A 92 26.39 21.41 -7.28
CA LEU A 92 25.80 22.75 -7.24
C LEU A 92 24.31 22.70 -6.97
N ASP A 93 23.66 21.56 -7.23
CA ASP A 93 22.26 21.34 -6.91
C ASP A 93 21.98 21.32 -5.40
N GLU A 94 22.99 21.05 -4.57
CA GLU A 94 22.86 20.96 -3.11
C GLU A 94 23.11 22.29 -2.40
N LEU A 95 23.47 23.35 -3.13
CA LEU A 95 23.66 24.69 -2.56
C LEU A 95 22.46 25.14 -1.69
N PRO A 96 21.18 24.94 -2.08
CA PRO A 96 20.04 25.34 -1.24
C PRO A 96 19.97 24.63 0.12
N GLU A 97 20.68 23.52 0.32
CA GLU A 97 20.76 22.84 1.62
C GLU A 97 21.48 23.67 2.69
N ALA A 98 22.22 24.74 2.32
CA ALA A 98 22.71 25.73 3.28
C ALA A 98 21.57 26.34 4.11
N TRP A 99 20.37 26.47 3.53
CA TRP A 99 19.17 26.88 4.25
C TRP A 99 18.74 25.85 5.30
N ASN A 100 18.80 24.55 4.97
CA ASN A 100 18.53 23.49 5.94
C ASN A 100 19.53 23.52 7.11
N ILE A 101 20.79 23.87 6.84
CA ILE A 101 21.77 24.07 7.90
C ILE A 101 21.33 25.25 8.77
N LEU A 102 20.92 26.39 8.22
CA LEU A 102 20.43 27.52 9.03
C LEU A 102 19.18 27.19 9.85
N CYS A 103 18.20 26.46 9.29
CA CYS A 103 17.02 25.98 10.01
C CYS A 103 17.37 24.96 11.11
N GLY A 104 18.53 24.33 11.01
CA GLY A 104 19.03 23.36 11.98
C GLY A 104 18.61 21.92 11.69
N ASP A 105 18.08 21.67 10.49
CA ASP A 105 17.75 20.33 9.98
C ASP A 105 19.03 19.55 9.64
N LEU A 106 20.02 20.25 9.07
CA LEU A 106 21.32 19.71 8.69
C LEU A 106 22.47 20.31 9.51
N SER A 107 23.61 19.63 9.45
CA SER A 107 24.94 20.12 9.82
C SER A 107 25.83 20.18 8.57
N VAL A 108 26.96 20.89 8.62
CA VAL A 108 27.92 20.90 7.50
C VAL A 108 28.51 19.50 7.32
N ILE A 109 28.92 18.88 8.43
CA ILE A 109 29.47 17.52 8.46
C ILE A 109 28.60 16.61 9.33
N GLY A 110 28.26 15.43 8.82
CA GLY A 110 27.40 14.45 9.49
C GLY A 110 27.10 13.25 8.58
N PRO A 111 26.46 12.19 9.09
CA PRO A 111 25.94 11.11 8.26
C PRO A 111 24.99 11.69 7.21
N ARG A 112 25.16 11.32 5.94
CA ARG A 112 24.37 11.93 4.87
C ARG A 112 22.89 11.53 5.02
N PRO A 113 21.93 12.45 4.96
CA PRO A 113 20.51 12.10 5.08
C PRO A 113 20.13 11.12 3.97
N LEU A 114 19.32 10.13 4.29
CA LEU A 114 18.81 9.14 3.33
C LEU A 114 17.28 9.26 3.21
N PRO A 115 16.71 8.83 2.06
CA PRO A 115 15.27 8.82 1.86
C PRO A 115 14.51 8.12 2.99
N SER A 116 13.32 8.60 3.32
CA SER A 116 12.51 8.05 4.43
C SER A 116 12.09 6.60 4.23
N GLU A 117 11.96 6.16 2.97
CA GLU A 117 11.70 4.77 2.59
C GLU A 117 12.76 3.78 3.08
N TYR A 118 13.97 4.25 3.38
CA TYR A 118 15.06 3.39 3.84
C TYR A 118 15.00 3.05 5.33
N LEU A 119 14.18 3.78 6.10
CA LEU A 119 14.12 3.65 7.55
C LEU A 119 13.81 2.21 8.02
N ARG A 120 12.99 1.49 7.24
CA ARG A 120 12.57 0.10 7.53
C ARG A 120 13.66 -0.95 7.32
N TYR A 121 14.76 -0.62 6.63
CA TYR A 121 15.82 -1.57 6.30
C TYR A 121 17.07 -1.42 7.18
N TYR A 122 17.05 -0.51 8.16
CA TYR A 122 18.15 -0.35 9.10
C TYR A 122 18.05 -1.39 10.21
N THR A 123 19.19 -1.97 10.56
CA THR A 123 19.34 -2.68 11.82
C THR A 123 19.23 -1.70 13.01
N GLU A 124 19.04 -2.24 14.21
CA GLU A 124 19.06 -1.44 15.45
C GLU A 124 20.36 -0.64 15.58
N VAL A 125 21.50 -1.26 15.24
CA VAL A 125 22.81 -0.62 15.30
C VAL A 125 22.93 0.54 14.29
N GLU A 126 22.44 0.35 13.06
CA GLU A 126 22.55 1.36 12.00
C GLU A 126 21.62 2.56 12.24
N ASN A 127 20.52 2.37 12.97
CA ASN A 127 19.63 3.45 13.36
C ASN A 127 20.33 4.53 14.20
N HIS A 128 21.41 4.19 14.90
CA HIS A 128 22.23 5.17 15.64
C HIS A 128 22.90 6.22 14.75
N ARG A 129 22.91 6.06 13.42
CA ARG A 129 23.31 7.15 12.51
C ARG A 129 22.45 8.41 12.67
N HIS A 130 21.22 8.26 13.18
CA HIS A 130 20.30 9.36 13.46
C HIS A 130 20.47 9.99 14.84
N ASP A 131 21.41 9.53 15.69
CA ASP A 131 21.63 10.10 17.03
C ASP A 131 22.18 11.53 16.97
N ILE A 132 22.76 11.89 15.84
CA ILE A 132 23.28 13.23 15.54
C ILE A 132 22.59 13.80 14.30
N LYS A 133 22.78 15.10 14.06
CA LYS A 133 22.21 15.75 12.89
C LYS A 133 22.87 15.19 11.62
N PRO A 134 22.08 14.91 10.57
CA PRO A 134 22.64 14.56 9.28
C PRO A 134 23.48 15.71 8.70
N GLY A 135 24.40 15.36 7.81
CA GLY A 135 25.36 16.28 7.21
C GLY A 135 25.16 16.49 5.71
N LEU A 136 25.56 17.68 5.23
CA LEU A 136 25.75 17.94 3.79
C LEU A 136 26.85 17.00 3.23
N SER A 137 27.99 16.94 3.94
CA SER A 137 29.06 15.97 3.70
C SER A 137 29.31 15.10 4.94
N GLY A 138 30.05 14.01 4.79
CA GLY A 138 30.28 13.06 5.87
C GLY A 138 31.45 12.11 5.60
N LEU A 139 31.78 11.28 6.59
CA LEU A 139 32.92 10.37 6.50
C LEU A 139 32.78 9.37 5.35
N ALA A 140 31.58 8.81 5.14
CA ALA A 140 31.30 7.94 4.00
C ALA A 140 31.48 8.66 2.64
N GLN A 141 31.09 9.94 2.56
CA GLN A 141 31.26 10.76 1.34
C GLN A 141 32.74 10.94 0.99
N VAL A 142 33.61 11.17 1.97
CA VAL A 142 35.04 11.35 1.69
C VAL A 142 35.81 10.04 1.50
N ASN A 143 35.28 8.90 1.95
CA ASN A 143 35.96 7.60 1.78
C ASN A 143 35.51 6.79 0.56
N GLY A 144 34.35 7.07 -0.04
CA GLY A 144 33.99 6.42 -1.32
C GLY A 144 32.71 6.90 -2.02
N ARG A 145 31.90 7.77 -1.39
CA ARG A 145 30.62 8.28 -1.95
C ARG A 145 29.70 7.14 -2.42
N ASN A 146 29.42 7.08 -3.71
CA ASN A 146 28.50 6.14 -4.35
C ASN A 146 29.18 4.80 -4.70
N LYS A 147 30.49 4.68 -4.47
CA LYS A 147 31.25 3.44 -4.71
C LYS A 147 31.26 2.49 -3.51
N LEU A 148 30.78 2.94 -2.35
CA LEU A 148 30.72 2.12 -1.14
C LEU A 148 29.50 1.20 -1.18
N ARG A 149 29.65 -0.01 -0.64
CA ARG A 149 28.51 -0.86 -0.27
C ARG A 149 27.73 -0.24 0.88
N TRP A 150 26.50 -0.67 1.08
CA TRP A 150 25.67 -0.13 2.16
C TRP A 150 26.27 -0.39 3.53
N GLU A 151 26.82 -1.57 3.78
CA GLU A 151 27.47 -1.94 5.04
C GLU A 151 28.63 -1.00 5.36
N GLU A 152 29.48 -0.72 4.36
CA GLU A 152 30.63 0.18 4.51
C GLU A 152 30.19 1.62 4.76
N LYS A 153 29.17 2.07 4.03
CA LYS A 153 28.58 3.41 4.21
C LYS A 153 28.01 3.58 5.61
N PHE A 154 27.27 2.60 6.13
CA PHE A 154 26.77 2.64 7.50
C PHE A 154 27.90 2.53 8.53
N ALA A 155 28.92 1.72 8.28
CA ALA A 155 30.08 1.64 9.17
C ALA A 155 30.76 3.00 9.33
N TYR A 156 31.00 3.73 8.23
CA TYR A 156 31.56 5.10 8.29
C TYR A 156 30.62 6.10 8.96
N ASP A 157 29.31 6.01 8.72
CA ASP A 157 28.34 6.89 9.39
C ASP A 157 28.35 6.67 10.91
N LEU A 158 28.40 5.41 11.36
CA LEU A 158 28.46 5.06 12.78
C LEU A 158 29.82 5.38 13.40
N GLU A 159 30.91 5.22 12.66
CA GLU A 159 32.25 5.67 13.09
C GLU A 159 32.22 7.18 13.36
N TYR A 160 31.69 7.97 12.43
CA TYR A 160 31.55 9.41 12.61
C TYR A 160 30.70 9.77 13.83
N VAL A 161 29.57 9.08 14.04
CA VAL A 161 28.72 9.28 15.23
C VAL A 161 29.52 9.08 16.53
N LYS A 162 30.39 8.07 16.56
CA LYS A 162 31.22 7.72 17.73
C LYS A 162 32.39 8.68 17.94
N THR A 163 33.03 9.14 16.86
CA THR A 163 34.31 9.88 16.93
C THR A 163 34.20 11.36 16.59
N CYS A 164 32.98 11.89 16.42
CA CYS A 164 32.72 13.29 16.04
C CYS A 164 33.53 14.29 16.91
N CYS A 165 34.47 14.98 16.26
CA CYS A 165 35.33 15.99 16.86
C CYS A 165 35.72 17.06 15.84
N PHE A 166 36.18 18.23 16.31
CA PHE A 166 36.50 19.36 15.43
C PHE A 166 37.58 19.03 14.38
N ALA A 167 38.64 18.32 14.79
CA ALA A 167 39.72 17.93 13.87
C ALA A 167 39.21 17.01 12.75
N LEU A 168 38.29 16.09 13.07
CA LEU A 168 37.67 15.21 12.08
C LEU A 168 36.79 15.99 11.10
N ASP A 169 35.98 16.94 11.59
CA ASP A 169 35.17 17.80 10.72
C ASP A 169 36.03 18.60 9.75
N VAL A 170 37.10 19.23 10.23
CA VAL A 170 38.04 19.98 9.38
C VAL A 170 38.67 19.07 8.32
N LYS A 171 39.08 17.86 8.71
CA LYS A 171 39.63 16.85 7.78
C LYS A 171 38.60 16.50 6.70
N ILE A 172 37.35 16.23 7.07
CA ILE A 172 36.28 15.88 6.12
C ILE A 172 35.98 17.06 5.19
N VAL A 173 35.95 18.30 5.68
CA VAL A 173 35.75 19.50 4.85
C VAL A 173 36.85 19.61 3.79
N LEU A 174 38.13 19.52 4.20
CA LEU A 174 39.27 19.61 3.26
C LEU A 174 39.23 18.50 2.21
N GLN A 175 38.92 17.27 2.62
CA GLN A 175 38.75 16.14 1.70
C GLN A 175 37.55 16.33 0.76
N THR A 176 36.46 16.90 1.25
CA THR A 176 35.27 17.20 0.43
C THR A 176 35.61 18.20 -0.66
N VAL A 177 36.26 19.33 -0.32
CA VAL A 177 36.71 20.33 -1.28
C VAL A 177 37.65 19.70 -2.32
N HIS A 178 38.62 18.91 -1.87
CA HIS A 178 39.55 18.21 -2.76
C HIS A 178 38.84 17.29 -3.77
N LYS A 179 37.84 16.53 -3.31
CA LYS A 179 37.06 15.61 -4.17
C LYS A 179 36.17 16.35 -5.18
N VAL A 180 35.48 17.41 -4.75
CA VAL A 180 34.63 18.22 -5.65
C VAL A 180 35.49 18.86 -6.76
N VAL A 181 36.66 19.40 -6.42
CA VAL A 181 37.56 20.03 -7.40
C VAL A 181 38.14 19.00 -8.39
N ARG A 182 38.52 17.81 -7.92
CA ARG A 182 39.13 16.77 -8.77
C ARG A 182 38.15 15.89 -9.55
N ARG A 183 36.83 16.02 -9.32
CA ARG A 183 35.78 15.18 -9.93
C ARG A 183 36.01 13.67 -9.81
N LYS A 184 36.70 13.22 -8.76
CA LYS A 184 36.89 11.78 -8.51
C LYS A 184 35.61 11.21 -7.88
N ASP A 185 35.18 10.04 -8.36
CA ASP A 185 34.05 9.25 -7.86
C ASP A 185 32.65 9.87 -8.05
N VAL A 186 32.45 10.71 -9.09
CA VAL A 186 31.14 11.25 -9.45
C VAL A 186 30.46 10.33 -10.47
N VAL A 187 29.42 9.62 -10.05
CA VAL A 187 28.54 8.84 -10.93
C VAL A 187 27.16 9.46 -10.90
N THR A 188 26.56 9.62 -12.08
CA THR A 188 25.27 10.30 -12.24
C THR A 188 24.22 9.23 -12.55
N GLY A 189 23.46 8.81 -11.53
CA GLY A 189 22.51 7.69 -11.58
C GLY A 189 22.42 7.02 -10.20
N ASP A 190 21.32 6.29 -9.94
CA ASP A 190 21.12 5.56 -8.67
C ASP A 190 21.85 4.20 -8.64
N THR A 191 22.32 3.75 -9.79
CA THR A 191 23.07 2.50 -10.00
C THR A 191 24.48 2.79 -10.49
N VAL A 192 25.48 2.16 -9.87
CA VAL A 192 26.88 2.22 -10.31
C VAL A 192 27.41 0.81 -10.52
N GLU A 193 27.82 0.50 -11.74
CA GLU A 193 28.61 -0.70 -12.05
C GLU A 193 30.10 -0.44 -11.77
N ILE A 194 30.70 -1.23 -10.88
CA ILE A 194 32.14 -1.20 -10.59
C ILE A 194 32.66 -2.62 -10.56
N ASP A 195 33.47 -3.00 -11.55
CA ASP A 195 34.44 -4.12 -11.66
C ASP A 195 34.12 -5.51 -11.05
N ASP A 196 32.90 -5.74 -10.51
CA ASP A 196 32.26 -7.01 -10.08
C ASP A 196 31.02 -6.81 -9.17
N TYR A 197 30.62 -5.56 -8.85
CA TYR A 197 29.47 -5.27 -7.98
C TYR A 197 28.65 -4.07 -8.49
N VAL A 198 27.32 -4.24 -8.50
CA VAL A 198 26.34 -3.19 -8.81
C VAL A 198 25.81 -2.64 -7.50
N THR A 199 26.09 -1.37 -7.18
CA THR A 199 25.39 -0.73 -6.05
C THR A 199 23.91 -0.59 -6.38
N ARG A 200 23.06 -1.15 -5.52
CA ARG A 200 21.60 -1.07 -5.65
C ARG A 200 21.02 -0.16 -4.57
N PRO A 201 19.87 0.47 -4.81
CA PRO A 201 19.07 1.09 -3.76
C PRO A 201 18.92 0.16 -2.54
N LEU A 202 18.99 0.71 -1.32
CA LEU A 202 19.02 -0.09 -0.07
C LEU A 202 17.80 -1.00 0.06
N ASN A 203 16.64 -0.50 -0.37
CA ASN A 203 15.37 -1.21 -0.40
C ASN A 203 15.37 -2.43 -1.34
N ILE A 204 16.31 -2.50 -2.28
CA ILE A 204 16.53 -3.65 -3.16
C ILE A 204 17.58 -4.59 -2.55
N GLU A 205 18.70 -4.04 -2.07
CA GLU A 205 19.82 -4.84 -1.55
C GLU A 205 19.49 -5.58 -0.25
N ARG A 206 18.85 -4.88 0.69
CA ARG A 206 18.48 -5.43 2.00
C ARG A 206 17.01 -5.75 2.10
N ARG A 207 16.35 -5.89 0.96
CA ARG A 207 15.03 -6.49 0.93
C ARG A 207 15.16 -7.88 1.58
N PRO A 208 14.49 -8.16 2.71
CA PRO A 208 14.50 -9.51 3.25
C PRO A 208 14.09 -10.48 2.13
N GLN A 209 14.75 -11.63 2.00
CA GLN A 209 14.37 -12.72 1.07
C GLN A 209 12.91 -13.17 1.25
N VAL A 210 12.25 -12.68 2.30
CA VAL A 210 10.86 -12.94 2.64
C VAL A 210 9.88 -12.04 1.91
N PHE A 211 10.31 -10.86 1.50
CA PHE A 211 9.53 -10.06 0.55
C PHE A 211 9.60 -10.63 -0.86
N ASP A 212 10.30 -11.76 -1.05
CA ASP A 212 10.05 -12.61 -2.20
C ASP A 212 8.72 -13.36 -2.09
N GLU A 213 8.04 -13.38 -0.94
CA GLU A 213 6.74 -14.01 -0.82
C GLU A 213 5.60 -13.02 -1.16
N ILE A 214 4.86 -13.30 -2.23
CA ILE A 214 3.75 -12.45 -2.72
C ILE A 214 2.42 -13.12 -2.40
N GLY A 215 1.42 -12.34 -1.95
CA GLY A 215 0.04 -12.77 -1.75
C GLY A 215 -0.31 -13.39 -0.40
N SER A 216 0.63 -13.48 0.53
CA SER A 216 0.32 -13.85 1.92
C SER A 216 0.05 -12.60 2.76
N ASP A 217 -0.86 -12.71 3.75
CA ASP A 217 -1.30 -11.62 4.66
C ASP A 217 -0.19 -11.09 5.61
N PHE A 218 0.94 -10.60 5.11
CA PHE A 218 1.93 -9.87 5.90
C PHE A 218 1.45 -8.45 6.11
N PHE A 219 1.36 -7.98 7.35
CA PHE A 219 1.20 -6.56 7.62
C PHE A 219 1.97 -6.24 8.90
N GLU A 220 2.83 -5.23 8.83
CA GLU A 220 3.47 -4.65 10.01
C GLU A 220 2.60 -3.53 10.57
N GLU A 221 2.70 -3.30 11.88
CA GLU A 221 2.15 -2.12 12.54
C GLU A 221 2.82 -0.87 11.96
N LEU A 222 2.12 -0.18 11.05
CA LEU A 222 2.55 1.08 10.46
C LEU A 222 2.18 2.25 11.38
N ASN A 223 3.04 3.26 11.44
CA ASN A 223 2.82 4.49 12.20
C ASN A 223 2.48 5.67 11.27
N ILE A 224 1.40 6.40 11.63
CA ILE A 224 1.03 7.82 11.31
C ILE A 224 0.52 8.07 9.85
N THR A 225 -0.59 8.76 9.48
CA THR A 225 -1.83 9.37 10.05
C THR A 225 -2.82 9.64 8.88
N GLN A 226 -4.14 9.47 9.10
CA GLN A 226 -5.31 10.29 8.64
C GLN A 226 -6.57 9.43 8.36
N ASN A 227 -7.74 10.06 8.56
CA ASN A 227 -9.08 9.44 8.57
C ASN A 227 -9.58 8.99 7.19
N ILE A 228 -10.13 7.77 7.11
CA ILE A 228 -10.81 7.22 5.91
C ILE A 228 -12.18 7.85 5.69
N MET A 229 -12.81 8.40 6.72
CA MET A 229 -14.26 8.64 6.72
C MET A 229 -14.54 10.09 7.10
N SER A 230 -15.18 10.84 6.19
CA SER A 230 -15.67 12.20 6.42
C SER A 230 -16.97 12.21 7.24
N ASP A 231 -17.15 13.28 7.99
CA ASP A 231 -18.18 13.56 8.98
C ASP A 231 -19.61 13.67 8.39
N SER A 232 -20.52 12.78 8.80
CA SER A 232 -21.96 13.10 9.01
C SER A 232 -22.77 11.92 9.57
N ALA A 233 -22.40 10.67 9.30
CA ALA A 233 -23.13 9.48 9.76
C ALA A 233 -22.41 8.75 10.91
N ALA A 234 -23.16 8.21 11.87
CA ALA A 234 -22.61 7.35 12.92
C ALA A 234 -22.00 6.08 12.31
N ILE A 235 -20.77 5.75 12.71
CA ILE A 235 -20.05 4.56 12.28
C ILE A 235 -19.90 3.62 13.47
N PHE A 236 -20.44 2.42 13.34
CA PHE A 236 -20.33 1.35 14.31
C PHE A 236 -19.15 0.46 13.92
N TYR A 237 -18.11 0.43 14.75
CA TYR A 237 -16.89 -0.33 14.48
C TYR A 237 -16.94 -1.69 15.15
N LEU A 238 -16.78 -2.75 14.37
CA LEU A 238 -17.06 -4.12 14.75
C LEU A 238 -15.85 -5.02 14.49
N ASP A 239 -15.81 -6.20 15.10
CA ASP A 239 -14.70 -7.14 14.97
C ASP A 239 -14.62 -7.81 13.58
N SER A 240 -15.76 -7.99 12.91
CA SER A 240 -15.84 -8.73 11.64
C SER A 240 -16.97 -8.28 10.72
N GLY A 241 -16.82 -8.54 9.40
CA GLY A 241 -17.89 -8.26 8.43
C GLY A 241 -19.19 -9.00 8.74
N ARG A 242 -19.09 -10.22 9.29
CA ARG A 242 -20.23 -11.01 9.76
C ARG A 242 -21.01 -10.27 10.85
N SER A 243 -20.30 -9.73 11.84
CA SER A 243 -20.88 -8.92 12.92
C SER A 243 -21.56 -7.65 12.39
N ALA A 244 -21.01 -7.03 11.34
CA ALA A 244 -21.63 -5.87 10.69
C ALA A 244 -22.95 -6.20 10.01
N ILE A 245 -23.00 -7.31 9.28
CA ILE A 245 -24.24 -7.80 8.66
C ILE A 245 -25.26 -8.20 9.73
N ARG A 246 -24.84 -8.91 10.79
CA ARG A 246 -25.73 -9.28 11.91
C ARG A 246 -26.36 -8.07 12.58
N LEU A 247 -25.56 -7.04 12.85
CA LEU A 247 -26.06 -5.81 13.48
C LEU A 247 -27.06 -5.09 12.57
N ALA A 248 -26.78 -5.02 11.26
CA ALA A 248 -27.73 -4.47 10.29
C ALA A 248 -29.05 -5.27 10.30
N LEU A 249 -28.98 -6.59 10.11
CA LEU A 249 -30.16 -7.47 10.07
C LEU A 249 -30.97 -7.45 11.37
N GLY A 250 -30.31 -7.36 12.52
CA GLY A 250 -30.95 -7.27 13.83
C GLY A 250 -31.68 -5.95 14.07
N SER A 251 -31.29 -4.88 13.35
CA SER A 251 -31.96 -3.58 13.41
C SER A 251 -33.16 -3.45 12.46
N ILE A 252 -33.28 -4.37 11.49
CA ILE A 252 -34.38 -4.41 10.52
C ILE A 252 -35.56 -5.17 11.12
N ASN A 253 -36.77 -4.62 11.02
CA ASN A 253 -38.01 -5.26 11.47
C ASN A 253 -38.94 -5.53 10.28
N PRO A 254 -38.67 -6.58 9.49
CA PRO A 254 -39.36 -6.78 8.22
C PRO A 254 -40.68 -7.54 8.42
N SER A 255 -41.65 -7.30 7.54
CA SER A 255 -42.91 -8.05 7.51
C SER A 255 -42.73 -9.53 7.13
N GLN A 256 -41.67 -9.84 6.38
CA GLN A 256 -41.26 -11.18 6.01
C GLN A 256 -39.73 -11.27 5.98
N LYS A 257 -39.15 -12.45 6.26
CA LYS A 257 -37.70 -12.66 6.17
C LYS A 257 -37.33 -13.33 4.83
N ARG A 258 -37.36 -12.52 3.76
CA ARG A 258 -36.88 -12.90 2.42
C ARG A 258 -35.77 -11.94 2.00
N ALA A 259 -34.63 -12.49 1.59
CA ALA A 259 -33.51 -11.70 1.12
C ALA A 259 -33.12 -12.04 -0.31
N VAL A 260 -32.51 -11.09 -1.02
CA VAL A 260 -31.84 -11.34 -2.30
C VAL A 260 -30.35 -11.05 -2.11
N LEU A 261 -29.50 -12.05 -2.43
CA LEU A 261 -28.06 -12.02 -2.21
C LEU A 261 -27.29 -12.21 -3.54
N PRO A 262 -26.03 -11.75 -3.64
CA PRO A 262 -25.18 -12.08 -4.79
C PRO A 262 -24.92 -13.58 -4.87
N ALA A 263 -25.09 -14.17 -6.05
CA ALA A 263 -24.70 -15.55 -6.30
C ALA A 263 -23.17 -15.73 -6.17
N TYR A 264 -22.38 -14.77 -6.67
CA TYR A 264 -20.93 -14.79 -6.55
C TYR A 264 -20.49 -14.04 -5.28
N THR A 265 -20.36 -14.77 -4.17
CA THR A 265 -20.01 -14.21 -2.86
C THR A 265 -19.25 -15.20 -1.96
N CYS A 266 -18.80 -14.72 -0.80
CA CYS A 266 -18.23 -15.54 0.25
C CYS A 266 -19.33 -16.12 1.14
N GLU A 267 -19.15 -17.35 1.63
CA GLU A 267 -20.06 -17.97 2.60
C GLU A 267 -20.28 -17.10 3.86
N ALA A 268 -19.24 -16.34 4.27
CA ALA A 268 -19.30 -15.38 5.37
C ALA A 268 -20.41 -14.32 5.25
N VAL A 269 -20.85 -14.01 4.02
CA VAL A 269 -21.93 -13.06 3.76
C VAL A 269 -23.31 -13.72 3.95
N ILE A 270 -23.41 -15.01 3.67
CA ILE A 270 -24.66 -15.78 3.69
C ILE A 270 -25.02 -16.22 5.11
N LEU A 271 -24.04 -16.64 5.92
CA LEU A 271 -24.26 -17.18 7.27
C LEU A 271 -25.10 -16.25 8.18
N PRO A 272 -24.85 -14.94 8.27
CA PRO A 272 -25.69 -14.03 9.05
C PRO A 272 -27.17 -14.04 8.68
N PHE A 273 -27.51 -14.24 7.39
CA PHE A 273 -28.90 -14.32 6.94
C PHE A 273 -29.56 -15.63 7.38
N ILE A 274 -28.83 -16.75 7.31
CA ILE A 274 -29.30 -18.05 7.81
C ILE A 274 -29.57 -17.96 9.31
N GLU A 275 -28.64 -17.43 10.08
CA GLU A 275 -28.75 -17.26 11.53
C GLU A 275 -29.92 -16.35 11.91
N ALA A 276 -30.14 -15.28 11.14
CA ALA A 276 -31.27 -14.37 11.32
C ALA A 276 -32.61 -14.96 10.83
N GLY A 277 -32.62 -16.16 10.24
CA GLY A 277 -33.84 -16.86 9.79
C GLY A 277 -34.41 -16.34 8.47
N TYR A 278 -33.58 -15.78 7.59
CA TYR A 278 -34.00 -15.39 6.24
C TYR A 278 -33.98 -16.59 5.30
N SER A 279 -35.04 -16.69 4.49
CA SER A 279 -34.96 -17.38 3.20
C SER A 279 -34.33 -16.43 2.18
N PHE A 280 -33.60 -16.95 1.20
CA PHE A 280 -32.96 -16.10 0.21
C PHE A 280 -32.92 -16.69 -1.18
N ASP A 281 -32.99 -15.78 -2.15
CA ASP A 281 -32.82 -16.00 -3.57
C ASP A 281 -31.51 -15.32 -4.03
N TYR A 282 -30.93 -15.73 -5.16
CA TYR A 282 -29.66 -15.18 -5.64
C TYR A 282 -29.82 -14.43 -6.96
N TYR A 283 -29.23 -13.24 -7.06
CA TYR A 283 -29.01 -12.60 -8.35
C TYR A 283 -27.66 -13.00 -8.93
N ASN A 284 -27.61 -13.15 -10.25
CA ASN A 284 -26.43 -13.56 -10.96
C ASN A 284 -25.62 -12.36 -11.47
N VAL A 285 -24.35 -12.62 -11.77
CA VAL A 285 -23.49 -11.71 -12.54
C VAL A 285 -23.00 -12.41 -13.79
N ASP A 286 -22.74 -11.64 -14.83
CA ASP A 286 -22.08 -12.13 -16.04
C ASP A 286 -20.57 -12.27 -15.83
N ARG A 287 -19.83 -12.70 -16.88
CA ARG A 287 -18.37 -12.83 -16.85
C ARG A 287 -17.65 -11.47 -16.78
N ASN A 288 -18.36 -10.37 -16.96
CA ASN A 288 -17.84 -9.03 -16.71
C ASN A 288 -18.11 -8.57 -15.27
N LEU A 289 -18.62 -9.46 -14.40
CA LEU A 289 -19.02 -9.17 -13.02
C LEU A 289 -20.18 -8.17 -12.91
N LEU A 290 -20.91 -7.93 -14.01
CA LEU A 290 -22.06 -7.04 -14.06
C LEU A 290 -23.35 -7.78 -13.75
N VAL A 291 -24.26 -7.07 -13.09
CA VAL A 291 -25.63 -7.54 -12.86
C VAL A 291 -26.45 -7.26 -14.11
N ASN A 292 -27.17 -8.25 -14.63
CA ASN A 292 -28.17 -8.00 -15.67
C ASN A 292 -29.36 -7.23 -15.05
N TYR A 293 -29.60 -6.01 -15.54
CA TYR A 293 -30.62 -5.12 -14.99
C TYR A 293 -32.03 -5.71 -15.03
N ASP A 294 -32.46 -6.22 -16.19
CA ASP A 294 -33.82 -6.72 -16.39
C ASP A 294 -34.07 -7.98 -15.57
N GLU A 295 -33.11 -8.92 -15.54
CA GLU A 295 -33.19 -10.13 -14.71
C GLU A 295 -33.24 -9.78 -13.22
N PHE A 296 -32.48 -8.78 -12.79
CA PHE A 296 -32.48 -8.32 -11.40
C PHE A 296 -33.83 -7.72 -11.02
N CYS A 297 -34.38 -6.80 -11.83
CA CYS A 297 -35.70 -6.22 -11.60
C CYS A 297 -36.79 -7.31 -11.54
N GLN A 298 -36.78 -8.24 -12.50
CA GLN A 298 -37.72 -9.36 -12.53
C GLN A 298 -37.60 -10.24 -11.27
N LEU A 299 -36.39 -10.52 -10.80
CA LEU A 299 -36.17 -11.28 -9.56
C LEU A 299 -36.75 -10.56 -8.35
N ILE A 300 -36.53 -9.25 -8.23
CA ILE A 300 -37.07 -8.44 -7.13
C ILE A 300 -38.61 -8.44 -7.17
N GLU A 301 -39.23 -8.28 -8.33
CA GLU A 301 -40.69 -8.30 -8.48
C GLU A 301 -41.31 -9.66 -8.12
N GLN A 302 -40.64 -10.75 -8.49
CA GLN A 302 -41.11 -12.11 -8.23
C GLN A 302 -40.93 -12.52 -6.76
N THR A 303 -39.78 -12.21 -6.17
CA THR A 303 -39.42 -12.67 -4.82
C THR A 303 -39.92 -11.72 -3.73
N LYS A 304 -40.10 -10.43 -4.06
CA LYS A 304 -40.52 -9.36 -3.15
C LYS A 304 -39.71 -9.38 -1.85
N PRO A 305 -38.38 -9.28 -1.90
CA PRO A 305 -37.56 -9.41 -0.70
C PRO A 305 -37.83 -8.25 0.26
N SER A 306 -37.59 -8.46 1.54
CA SER A 306 -37.51 -7.38 2.53
C SER A 306 -36.11 -6.78 2.62
N VAL A 307 -35.08 -7.56 2.26
CA VAL A 307 -33.69 -7.12 2.28
C VAL A 307 -32.97 -7.51 0.99
N VAL A 308 -32.16 -6.61 0.44
CA VAL A 308 -31.26 -6.90 -0.67
C VAL A 308 -29.84 -6.59 -0.24
N LEU A 309 -28.92 -7.55 -0.36
CA LEU A 309 -27.49 -7.30 -0.15
C LEU A 309 -26.76 -7.23 -1.49
N LEU A 310 -25.89 -6.24 -1.61
CA LEU A 310 -25.14 -5.96 -2.82
C LEU A 310 -23.66 -5.83 -2.49
N HIS A 311 -22.79 -6.11 -3.44
CA HIS A 311 -21.39 -5.70 -3.32
C HIS A 311 -20.79 -5.50 -4.69
N ALA A 312 -19.79 -4.62 -4.76
CA ALA A 312 -19.04 -4.36 -5.97
C ALA A 312 -17.67 -5.07 -5.90
N TYR A 313 -17.19 -5.61 -7.02
CA TYR A 313 -16.06 -6.53 -7.01
C TYR A 313 -14.71 -5.83 -7.21
N PHE A 314 -13.68 -6.33 -6.51
CA PHE A 314 -12.26 -6.05 -6.75
C PHE A 314 -11.82 -4.57 -6.75
N GLY A 315 -12.60 -3.67 -6.16
CA GLY A 315 -12.31 -2.23 -6.11
C GLY A 315 -12.90 -1.44 -7.27
N PHE A 316 -13.77 -2.03 -8.08
CA PHE A 316 -14.43 -1.41 -9.22
C PHE A 316 -15.93 -1.31 -8.99
N ASP A 317 -16.57 -0.30 -9.58
CA ASP A 317 -18.02 -0.12 -9.47
C ASP A 317 -18.75 -1.06 -10.43
N THR A 318 -18.82 -2.35 -10.10
CA THR A 318 -19.45 -3.39 -10.94
C THR A 318 -20.98 -3.46 -10.79
N ILE A 319 -21.58 -2.51 -10.07
CA ILE A 319 -23.03 -2.43 -9.86
C ILE A 319 -23.61 -1.10 -10.36
N PHE A 320 -22.81 -0.31 -11.08
CA PHE A 320 -23.16 1.05 -11.52
C PHE A 320 -24.51 1.10 -12.26
N ASN A 321 -24.83 0.06 -13.03
CA ASN A 321 -26.01 -0.01 -13.88
C ASN A 321 -27.31 -0.27 -13.11
N ILE A 322 -27.24 -0.72 -11.86
CA ILE A 322 -28.41 -0.97 -11.01
C ILE A 322 -28.55 0.05 -9.86
N ARG A 323 -27.57 0.93 -9.63
CA ARG A 323 -27.57 1.89 -8.50
C ARG A 323 -28.84 2.73 -8.40
N GLU A 324 -29.34 3.24 -9.52
CA GLU A 324 -30.57 4.05 -9.53
C GLU A 324 -31.78 3.25 -9.04
N TYR A 325 -31.93 2.00 -9.51
CA TYR A 325 -33.01 1.12 -9.08
C TYR A 325 -32.89 0.77 -7.59
N LEU A 326 -31.67 0.55 -7.10
CA LEU A 326 -31.43 0.28 -5.67
C LEU A 326 -31.86 1.45 -4.77
N THR A 327 -31.61 2.69 -5.20
CA THR A 327 -32.12 3.89 -4.52
C THR A 327 -33.66 3.92 -4.52
N GLN A 328 -34.31 3.44 -5.58
CA GLN A 328 -35.77 3.34 -5.61
C GLN A 328 -36.26 2.27 -4.61
N LEU A 329 -35.60 1.11 -4.55
CA LEU A 329 -35.93 0.03 -3.60
C LEU A 329 -35.80 0.48 -2.14
N SER A 330 -34.71 1.17 -1.79
CA SER A 330 -34.48 1.68 -0.43
C SER A 330 -35.58 2.65 0.03
N ASN A 331 -36.20 3.37 -0.91
CA ASN A 331 -37.31 4.28 -0.66
C ASN A 331 -38.69 3.60 -0.67
N SER A 332 -38.80 2.38 -1.21
CA SER A 332 -40.05 1.62 -1.31
C SER A 332 -40.27 0.64 -0.14
N GLY A 333 -39.48 0.74 0.93
CA GLY A 333 -39.59 -0.12 2.10
C GLY A 333 -38.88 -1.48 1.98
N ILE A 334 -37.97 -1.63 1.00
CA ILE A 334 -37.04 -2.77 0.91
C ILE A 334 -35.68 -2.28 1.38
N ASP A 335 -35.14 -2.87 2.44
CA ASP A 335 -33.85 -2.46 2.99
C ASP A 335 -32.69 -2.93 2.11
N VAL A 336 -31.83 -2.02 1.70
CA VAL A 336 -30.66 -2.31 0.88
C VAL A 336 -29.39 -2.24 1.73
N ILE A 337 -28.58 -3.29 1.71
CA ILE A 337 -27.27 -3.38 2.37
C ILE A 337 -26.18 -3.40 1.29
N GLU A 338 -25.35 -2.36 1.22
CA GLU A 338 -24.15 -2.35 0.36
C GLU A 338 -22.93 -2.83 1.16
N ASP A 339 -22.36 -3.97 0.80
CA ASP A 339 -21.10 -4.49 1.35
C ASP A 339 -19.91 -3.90 0.59
N LEU A 340 -19.17 -3.05 1.30
CA LEU A 340 -18.00 -2.30 0.84
C LEU A 340 -16.68 -3.03 1.10
N THR A 341 -16.72 -4.31 1.48
CA THR A 341 -15.51 -5.11 1.73
C THR A 341 -14.55 -5.09 0.54
N HIS A 342 -15.09 -5.11 -0.69
CA HIS A 342 -14.31 -5.05 -1.93
C HIS A 342 -14.25 -3.65 -2.56
N SER A 343 -14.94 -2.65 -2.01
CA SER A 343 -15.16 -1.35 -2.68
C SER A 343 -15.03 -0.15 -1.76
N LEU A 344 -14.30 -0.27 -0.64
CA LEU A 344 -14.15 0.74 0.41
C LEU A 344 -13.80 2.15 -0.10
N PHE A 345 -13.05 2.26 -1.20
CA PHE A 345 -12.56 3.53 -1.75
C PHE A 345 -13.26 3.98 -3.04
N LEU A 346 -14.39 3.36 -3.42
CA LEU A 346 -15.21 3.86 -4.53
C LEU A 346 -15.83 5.22 -4.18
N THR A 347 -15.88 6.13 -5.14
CA THR A 347 -16.48 7.46 -4.95
C THR A 347 -18.00 7.42 -4.82
N ASN A 348 -18.66 6.48 -5.50
CA ASN A 348 -20.12 6.43 -5.62
C ASN A 348 -20.78 5.47 -4.60
N CYS A 349 -20.03 4.93 -3.64
CA CYS A 349 -20.60 4.10 -2.58
C CYS A 349 -21.48 4.92 -1.62
N ARG A 350 -22.35 4.25 -0.84
CA ARG A 350 -23.18 4.87 0.23
C ARG A 350 -24.26 5.83 -0.26
N THR A 351 -24.55 5.82 -1.55
CA THR A 351 -25.54 6.70 -2.19
C THR A 351 -26.88 6.02 -2.46
N CYS A 352 -26.90 4.68 -2.46
CA CYS A 352 -28.04 3.89 -2.95
C CYS A 352 -28.51 2.79 -1.98
N SER A 353 -28.09 2.84 -0.70
CA SER A 353 -28.38 1.81 0.29
C SER A 353 -28.79 2.38 1.64
N ASN A 354 -29.64 1.66 2.38
CA ASN A 354 -30.00 2.00 3.77
C ASN A 354 -28.82 1.79 4.70
N PHE A 355 -28.07 0.71 4.49
CA PHE A 355 -26.87 0.37 5.25
C PHE A 355 -25.66 0.23 4.35
N CYS A 356 -24.50 0.60 4.87
CA CYS A 356 -23.23 0.12 4.34
C CYS A 356 -22.46 -0.64 5.41
N VAL A 357 -21.96 -1.81 5.02
CA VAL A 357 -21.09 -2.65 5.85
C VAL A 357 -19.75 -2.82 5.14
N GLY A 358 -18.70 -3.25 5.83
CA GLY A 358 -17.48 -3.64 5.15
C GLY A 358 -16.36 -4.08 6.08
N SER A 359 -15.50 -4.99 5.61
CA SER A 359 -14.31 -5.39 6.34
C SER A 359 -13.15 -4.43 6.09
N LEU A 360 -12.55 -3.92 7.17
CA LEU A 360 -11.32 -3.13 7.09
C LEU A 360 -10.05 -4.00 7.01
N ARG A 361 -10.15 -5.26 7.40
CA ARG A 361 -9.02 -6.21 7.37
C ARG A 361 -8.43 -6.39 5.97
N LYS A 362 -9.28 -6.40 4.94
CA LYS A 362 -8.87 -6.60 3.53
C LYS A 362 -8.02 -5.47 2.97
N TRP A 363 -8.13 -4.28 3.55
CA TRP A 363 -7.43 -3.09 3.10
C TRP A 363 -6.22 -2.76 3.99
N ASN A 364 -6.37 -2.98 5.30
CA ASN A 364 -5.45 -2.46 6.31
C ASN A 364 -4.58 -3.52 6.97
N GLY A 365 -4.89 -4.81 6.80
CA GLY A 365 -4.07 -5.88 7.36
C GLY A 365 -4.15 -6.09 8.86
N VAL A 366 -5.19 -5.53 9.46
CA VAL A 366 -5.46 -5.59 10.90
C VAL A 366 -6.06 -6.95 11.30
N PRO A 367 -5.84 -7.41 12.56
CA PRO A 367 -6.28 -8.74 13.01
C PRO A 367 -7.81 -8.88 13.06
N ASP A 368 -8.50 -7.82 13.45
CA ASP A 368 -9.96 -7.67 13.46
C ASP A 368 -10.34 -6.37 12.75
N GLY A 369 -11.63 -6.17 12.49
CA GLY A 369 -12.13 -4.88 12.05
C GLY A 369 -13.09 -4.90 10.87
N SER A 370 -14.22 -4.25 11.09
CA SER A 370 -15.24 -3.92 10.11
C SER A 370 -16.00 -2.68 10.57
N PHE A 371 -16.95 -2.24 9.76
CA PHE A 371 -17.87 -1.18 10.12
C PHE A 371 -19.29 -1.49 9.64
N LEU A 372 -20.25 -0.84 10.29
CA LEU A 372 -21.61 -0.60 9.83
C LEU A 372 -21.86 0.91 9.86
N THR A 373 -22.56 1.43 8.87
CA THR A 373 -23.10 2.79 8.88
C THR A 373 -24.51 2.78 8.31
N VAL A 374 -25.38 3.61 8.90
CA VAL A 374 -26.72 3.88 8.37
C VAL A 374 -26.60 5.07 7.43
N CYS A 375 -26.93 4.86 6.16
CA CYS A 375 -26.83 5.87 5.11
C CYS A 375 -28.18 6.53 4.83
N MET A 376 -29.28 5.78 4.96
CA MET A 376 -30.64 6.28 4.77
C MET A 376 -31.59 5.61 5.74
N GLY A 377 -32.57 6.36 6.27
CA GLY A 377 -33.55 5.86 7.24
C GLY A 377 -33.09 5.98 8.70
N GLU A 378 -33.97 5.57 9.61
CA GLU A 378 -33.72 5.53 11.06
C GLU A 378 -33.88 4.10 11.57
N TYR A 379 -32.83 3.56 12.19
CA TYR A 379 -32.82 2.19 12.72
C TYR A 379 -32.31 2.17 14.16
N PRO A 380 -32.91 1.35 15.03
CA PRO A 380 -32.45 1.21 16.41
C PRO A 380 -31.16 0.38 16.43
N ILE A 381 -30.01 1.05 16.43
CA ILE A 381 -28.70 0.40 16.53
C ILE A 381 -27.99 0.85 17.79
N GLU A 382 -27.60 -0.12 18.60
CA GLU A 382 -26.70 0.08 19.75
C GLU A 382 -25.28 -0.34 19.39
N SER A 383 -24.29 0.44 19.86
CA SER A 383 -22.89 0.07 19.69
C SER A 383 -22.56 -1.11 20.60
N PRO A 384 -22.03 -2.24 20.07
CA PRO A 384 -21.49 -3.27 20.95
C PRO A 384 -20.25 -2.72 21.65
N ILE A 385 -20.09 -3.11 22.92
CA ILE A 385 -19.03 -2.59 23.79
C ILE A 385 -17.96 -3.67 24.05
N ILE A 386 -18.31 -4.94 23.85
CA ILE A 386 -17.47 -6.08 24.22
C ILE A 386 -16.49 -6.41 23.10
N GLU A 387 -15.19 -6.49 23.40
CA GLU A 387 -14.15 -6.95 22.46
C GLU A 387 -14.06 -8.48 22.42
N ASN A 388 -13.72 -9.06 21.26
CA ASN A 388 -13.49 -10.49 21.10
C ASN A 388 -12.03 -10.87 21.42
N THR A 389 -11.71 -10.99 22.71
CA THR A 389 -10.33 -11.24 23.17
C THR A 389 -9.74 -12.55 22.63
N LYS A 390 -10.54 -13.61 22.56
CA LYS A 390 -10.08 -14.93 22.11
C LYS A 390 -9.72 -14.97 20.61
N TYR A 391 -10.54 -14.39 19.74
CA TYR A 391 -10.21 -14.27 18.32
C TYR A 391 -8.94 -13.44 18.11
N LEU A 392 -8.82 -12.33 18.85
CA LEU A 392 -7.66 -11.44 18.79
C LEU A 392 -6.38 -12.15 19.23
N GLU A 393 -6.42 -12.98 20.27
CA GLU A 393 -5.27 -13.77 20.72
C GLU A 393 -4.78 -14.71 19.63
N TYR A 394 -5.68 -15.52 19.04
CA TYR A 394 -5.33 -16.42 17.93
C TYR A 394 -4.71 -15.65 16.77
N ARG A 395 -5.32 -14.53 16.36
CA ARG A 395 -4.81 -13.72 15.25
C ARG A 395 -3.46 -13.10 15.54
N ARG A 396 -3.26 -12.51 16.72
CA ARG A 396 -2.01 -11.86 17.10
C ARG A 396 -0.88 -12.88 17.22
N GLU A 397 -1.14 -14.05 17.79
CA GLU A 397 -0.16 -15.12 17.85
C GLU A 397 0.19 -15.64 16.46
N ALA A 398 -0.81 -15.81 15.58
CA ALA A 398 -0.58 -16.23 14.21
C ALA A 398 0.26 -15.20 13.43
N GLN A 399 -0.01 -13.91 13.62
CA GLN A 399 0.79 -12.82 13.06
C GLN A 399 2.22 -12.79 13.63
N LYS A 400 2.42 -13.01 14.94
CA LYS A 400 3.75 -13.10 15.56
C LYS A 400 4.55 -14.29 15.03
N LEU A 401 3.94 -15.47 14.95
CA LEU A 401 4.58 -16.66 14.37
C LEU A 401 4.90 -16.43 12.90
N LYS A 402 4.01 -15.78 12.16
CA LYS A 402 4.25 -15.40 10.78
C LYS A 402 5.45 -14.46 10.65
N ARG A 403 5.59 -13.45 11.52
CA ARG A 403 6.78 -12.59 11.59
C ARG A 403 8.05 -13.36 11.92
N LYS A 404 7.99 -14.32 12.84
CA LYS A 404 9.15 -15.20 13.13
C LYS A 404 9.52 -16.07 11.94
N TYR A 405 8.53 -16.61 11.22
CA TYR A 405 8.77 -17.34 9.97
C TYR A 405 9.41 -16.41 8.94
N VAL A 406 8.97 -15.16 8.85
CA VAL A 406 9.60 -14.16 7.99
C VAL A 406 11.09 -14.03 8.37
N GLU A 407 11.40 -13.77 9.63
CA GLU A 407 12.79 -13.55 10.04
C GLU A 407 13.69 -14.79 9.91
N SER A 408 13.14 -16.01 9.94
CA SER A 408 13.90 -17.27 10.01
C SER A 408 13.82 -18.18 8.79
N LEU A 409 12.80 -18.00 7.94
CA LEU A 409 12.39 -18.92 6.87
C LEU A 409 12.12 -20.38 7.34
N ASP A 410 11.87 -20.60 8.62
CA ASP A 410 11.63 -21.94 9.18
C ASP A 410 10.25 -22.48 8.79
N ILE A 411 10.24 -23.55 8.00
CA ILE A 411 9.02 -24.23 7.52
C ILE A 411 8.12 -24.74 8.66
N THR A 412 8.71 -25.09 9.80
CA THR A 412 7.97 -25.54 10.99
C THR A 412 7.14 -24.40 11.55
N ILE A 413 7.71 -23.19 11.60
CA ILE A 413 7.00 -21.98 12.00
C ILE A 413 5.93 -21.62 10.97
N LYS A 414 6.20 -21.83 9.67
CA LYS A 414 5.22 -21.67 8.59
C LYS A 414 3.95 -22.47 8.84
N ASN A 415 4.11 -23.77 9.09
CA ASN A 415 2.99 -24.68 9.32
C ASN A 415 2.21 -24.31 10.59
N LYS A 416 2.91 -23.92 11.66
CA LYS A 416 2.28 -23.45 12.91
C LYS A 416 1.41 -22.22 12.70
N TYR A 417 1.92 -21.18 12.05
CA TYR A 417 1.11 -19.97 11.85
C TYR A 417 -0.09 -20.26 10.94
N ARG A 418 0.06 -21.06 9.88
CA ARG A 418 -1.05 -21.43 8.98
C ARG A 418 -2.16 -22.16 9.71
N SER A 419 -1.80 -23.12 10.57
CA SER A 419 -2.75 -23.84 11.41
C SER A 419 -3.50 -22.89 12.35
N LEU A 420 -2.80 -21.90 12.92
CA LEU A 420 -3.40 -20.95 13.84
C LEU A 420 -4.31 -19.94 13.11
N PHE A 421 -3.94 -19.51 11.91
CA PHE A 421 -4.82 -18.73 11.02
C PHE A 421 -6.10 -19.49 10.69
N ALA A 422 -6.01 -20.77 10.32
CA ALA A 422 -7.17 -21.60 10.05
C ALA A 422 -8.06 -21.77 11.29
N ALA A 423 -7.47 -22.01 12.47
CA ALA A 423 -8.20 -22.07 13.73
C ALA A 423 -8.91 -20.74 14.07
N SER A 424 -8.28 -19.61 13.77
CA SER A 424 -8.88 -18.29 13.99
C SER A 424 -10.08 -18.01 13.07
N GLU A 425 -10.05 -18.47 11.82
CA GLU A 425 -11.20 -18.37 10.90
C GLU A 425 -12.33 -19.30 11.35
N ALA A 426 -12.01 -20.55 11.71
CA ALA A 426 -13.01 -21.50 12.23
C ALA A 426 -13.68 -21.00 13.52
N TYR A 427 -12.93 -20.33 14.41
CA TYR A 427 -13.50 -19.68 15.58
C TYR A 427 -14.47 -18.55 15.20
N LEU A 428 -14.11 -17.74 14.20
CA LEU A 428 -14.94 -16.65 13.70
C LEU A 428 -16.19 -17.15 12.97
N ASP A 429 -16.12 -18.30 12.29
CA ASP A 429 -17.25 -18.95 11.64
C ASP A 429 -18.27 -19.48 12.66
N GLY A 430 -17.81 -19.97 13.81
CA GLY A 430 -18.68 -20.42 14.92
C GLY A 430 -19.20 -19.30 15.83
N GLN A 431 -18.79 -18.05 15.61
CA GLN A 431 -19.19 -16.92 16.44
C GLN A 431 -20.58 -16.42 16.07
N THR A 432 -21.50 -16.39 17.03
CA THR A 432 -22.85 -15.81 16.88
C THR A 432 -22.95 -14.39 17.44
N GLU A 433 -22.17 -14.09 18.48
CA GLU A 433 -22.16 -12.78 19.16
C GLU A 433 -21.55 -11.67 18.29
N ILE A 434 -22.00 -10.44 18.52
CA ILE A 434 -21.50 -9.23 17.86
C ILE A 434 -20.50 -8.55 18.81
N TYR A 435 -19.24 -8.45 18.39
CA TYR A 435 -18.20 -7.79 19.17
C TYR A 435 -17.77 -6.46 18.55
N SER A 436 -17.25 -5.57 19.39
CA SER A 436 -16.63 -4.32 19.00
C SER A 436 -15.24 -4.55 18.41
N MET A 437 -14.82 -3.63 17.53
CA MET A 437 -13.45 -3.58 17.05
C MET A 437 -12.50 -3.27 18.20
N SER A 438 -11.38 -3.99 18.26
CA SER A 438 -10.37 -3.79 19.28
C SER A 438 -9.78 -2.38 19.26
N SER A 439 -9.56 -1.82 20.46
CA SER A 439 -8.94 -0.50 20.64
C SER A 439 -7.56 -0.39 19.98
N ALA A 440 -6.78 -1.48 19.93
CA ALA A 440 -5.48 -1.54 19.27
C ALA A 440 -5.60 -1.42 17.74
N THR A 441 -6.55 -2.14 17.13
CA THR A 441 -6.85 -2.00 15.71
C THR A 441 -7.35 -0.60 15.38
N ARG A 442 -8.25 -0.05 16.20
CA ARG A 442 -8.76 1.31 16.00
C ARG A 442 -7.64 2.35 15.96
N LYS A 443 -6.64 2.24 16.84
CA LYS A 443 -5.44 3.10 16.81
C LYS A 443 -4.62 2.88 15.54
N SER A 444 -4.45 1.63 15.11
CA SER A 444 -3.68 1.26 13.92
C SER A 444 -4.30 1.84 12.65
N ILE A 445 -5.62 1.69 12.45
CA ILE A 445 -6.29 2.17 11.23
C ILE A 445 -6.30 3.70 11.10
N MET A 446 -6.33 4.43 12.21
CA MET A 446 -6.23 5.90 12.23
C MET A 446 -4.84 6.39 11.83
N GLY A 447 -3.84 5.52 11.92
CA GLY A 447 -2.44 5.77 11.56
C GLY A 447 -2.09 5.48 10.11
N ILE A 448 -3.02 5.07 9.25
CA ILE A 448 -2.69 4.69 7.86
C ILE A 448 -2.76 5.90 6.93
N ASP A 449 -1.75 6.07 6.07
CA ASP A 449 -1.80 7.02 4.94
C ASP A 449 -2.59 6.39 3.79
N TYR A 450 -3.88 6.68 3.75
CA TYR A 450 -4.78 6.14 2.73
C TYR A 450 -4.53 6.68 1.34
N GLU A 451 -3.97 7.88 1.19
CA GLU A 451 -3.64 8.41 -0.13
C GLU A 451 -2.44 7.66 -0.72
N GLN A 452 -1.40 7.45 0.07
CA GLN A 452 -0.27 6.63 -0.35
C GLN A 452 -0.70 5.19 -0.64
N LEU A 453 -1.57 4.60 0.19
CA LEU A 453 -2.13 3.27 -0.03
C LEU A 453 -2.85 3.17 -1.38
N LYS A 454 -3.78 4.11 -1.66
CA LYS A 454 -4.54 4.15 -2.92
C LYS A 454 -3.61 4.30 -4.13
N GLN A 455 -2.68 5.26 -4.06
CA GLN A 455 -1.69 5.50 -5.13
C GLN A 455 -0.85 4.26 -5.42
N ARG A 456 -0.36 3.57 -4.38
CA ARG A 456 0.45 2.37 -4.55
C ARG A 456 -0.34 1.24 -5.21
N ARG A 457 -1.56 0.99 -4.73
CA ARG A 457 -2.46 -0.03 -5.30
C ARG A 457 -2.74 0.21 -6.76
N LYS A 458 -3.05 1.46 -7.10
CA LYS A 458 -3.32 1.86 -8.48
C LYS A 458 -2.08 1.67 -9.37
N ALA A 459 -0.91 2.13 -8.93
CA ALA A 459 0.33 1.95 -9.69
C ALA A 459 0.67 0.47 -9.95
N ASN A 460 0.50 -0.37 -8.92
CA ASN A 460 0.73 -1.81 -9.04
C ASN A 460 -0.27 -2.48 -10.02
N TYR A 461 -1.54 -2.11 -9.94
CA TYR A 461 -2.58 -2.61 -10.82
C TYR A 461 -2.37 -2.18 -12.28
N ASP A 462 -2.09 -0.90 -12.52
CA ASP A 462 -1.87 -0.34 -13.85
C ASP A 462 -0.65 -1.03 -14.52
N TYR A 463 0.39 -1.34 -13.75
CA TYR A 463 1.52 -2.13 -14.23
C TYR A 463 1.11 -3.54 -14.68
N LEU A 464 0.33 -4.27 -13.85
CA LEU A 464 -0.13 -5.61 -14.20
C LEU A 464 -1.06 -5.61 -15.41
N ILE A 465 -1.93 -4.61 -15.56
CA ILE A 465 -2.76 -4.43 -16.75
C ILE A 465 -1.88 -4.31 -17.99
N ASN A 466 -0.94 -3.37 -17.99
CA ASN A 466 -0.06 -3.16 -19.15
C ASN A 466 0.76 -4.39 -19.52
N GLU A 467 1.18 -5.17 -18.53
CA GLU A 467 2.00 -6.35 -18.77
C GLU A 467 1.19 -7.58 -19.20
N LEU A 468 -0.05 -7.74 -18.72
CA LEU A 468 -0.77 -9.00 -18.84
C LEU A 468 -2.00 -8.95 -19.75
N SER A 469 -2.55 -7.77 -20.07
CA SER A 469 -3.79 -7.64 -20.84
C SER A 469 -3.75 -8.31 -22.21
N ASP A 470 -2.58 -8.37 -22.83
CA ASP A 470 -2.40 -8.86 -24.19
C ASP A 470 -2.17 -10.39 -24.26
N LEU A 471 -2.13 -11.08 -23.11
CA LEU A 471 -1.95 -12.52 -23.07
C LEU A 471 -3.25 -13.24 -23.45
N SER A 472 -3.22 -13.96 -24.57
CA SER A 472 -4.39 -14.69 -25.08
C SER A 472 -4.88 -15.85 -24.19
N GLN A 473 -4.05 -16.31 -23.24
CA GLN A 473 -4.36 -17.41 -22.32
C GLN A 473 -5.12 -16.95 -21.07
N ILE A 474 -5.30 -15.64 -20.87
CA ILE A 474 -6.09 -15.09 -19.78
C ILE A 474 -7.18 -14.19 -20.33
N SER A 475 -8.23 -14.00 -19.55
CA SER A 475 -9.26 -12.99 -19.83
C SER A 475 -9.48 -12.13 -18.60
N ILE A 476 -9.60 -10.82 -18.79
CA ILE A 476 -9.84 -9.86 -17.71
C ILE A 476 -11.27 -9.31 -17.91
N PRO A 477 -12.14 -9.34 -16.88
CA PRO A 477 -13.48 -8.75 -16.97
C PRO A 477 -13.40 -7.28 -17.40
N GLU A 478 -14.22 -6.86 -18.37
CA GLU A 478 -14.15 -5.52 -18.96
C GLU A 478 -14.34 -4.39 -17.94
N THR A 479 -15.17 -4.64 -16.92
CA THR A 479 -15.42 -3.70 -15.82
C THR A 479 -14.16 -3.34 -15.02
N LEU A 480 -13.14 -4.20 -15.04
CA LEU A 480 -11.90 -4.00 -14.31
C LEU A 480 -10.87 -3.18 -15.09
N PHE A 481 -11.19 -2.76 -16.32
CA PHE A 481 -10.44 -1.70 -17.03
C PHE A 481 -10.96 -0.29 -16.71
N GLY A 482 -12.07 -0.19 -15.95
CA GLY A 482 -12.70 1.07 -15.59
C GLY A 482 -11.91 1.92 -14.59
N GLN A 483 -12.48 3.05 -14.18
CA GLN A 483 -11.87 3.89 -13.16
C GLN A 483 -12.02 3.25 -11.77
N SER A 484 -10.88 3.06 -11.09
CA SER A 484 -10.82 2.71 -9.67
C SER A 484 -9.82 3.58 -8.95
N ASN A 485 -10.19 4.06 -7.77
CA ASN A 485 -9.29 4.80 -6.88
C ASN A 485 -8.27 3.88 -6.19
N ALA A 486 -8.64 2.62 -5.97
CA ALA A 486 -7.78 1.62 -5.35
C ALA A 486 -8.30 0.21 -5.65
N PRO A 487 -7.71 -0.47 -6.64
CA PRO A 487 -8.01 -1.87 -6.90
C PRO A 487 -7.68 -2.75 -5.69
N LEU A 488 -8.57 -3.70 -5.38
CA LEU A 488 -8.35 -4.64 -4.28
C LEU A 488 -7.42 -5.78 -4.73
N TYR A 489 -7.68 -6.33 -5.92
CA TYR A 489 -6.90 -7.36 -6.60
C TYR A 489 -6.93 -7.12 -8.11
N PHE A 490 -5.91 -7.64 -8.81
CA PHE A 490 -5.96 -7.84 -10.25
C PHE A 490 -6.60 -9.20 -10.54
N ALA A 491 -7.87 -9.22 -10.93
CA ALA A 491 -8.62 -10.45 -11.15
C ALA A 491 -8.64 -10.83 -12.63
N MET A 492 -8.37 -12.10 -12.92
CA MET A 492 -8.34 -12.66 -14.27
C MET A 492 -8.93 -14.07 -14.30
N TYR A 493 -9.45 -14.48 -15.44
CA TYR A 493 -9.84 -15.87 -15.72
C TYR A 493 -8.70 -16.63 -16.37
N VAL A 494 -8.50 -17.86 -15.91
CA VAL A 494 -7.49 -18.79 -16.44
C VAL A 494 -8.12 -20.18 -16.52
N ASP A 495 -8.02 -20.82 -17.69
CA ASP A 495 -8.61 -22.15 -17.93
C ASP A 495 -8.07 -23.22 -16.97
N ASP A 496 -6.74 -23.33 -16.85
CA ASP A 496 -6.09 -24.14 -15.81
C ASP A 496 -5.48 -23.26 -14.72
N ARG A 497 -6.34 -22.55 -13.98
CA ARG A 497 -5.90 -21.72 -12.86
C ARG A 497 -5.16 -22.51 -11.77
N THR A 498 -5.45 -23.80 -11.61
CA THR A 498 -4.85 -24.64 -10.56
C THR A 498 -3.40 -24.93 -10.87
N ALA A 499 -3.07 -25.26 -12.13
CA ALA A 499 -1.68 -25.41 -12.56
C ALA A 499 -0.91 -24.09 -12.41
N LEU A 500 -1.49 -22.96 -12.81
CA LEU A 500 -0.86 -21.66 -12.61
C LEU A 500 -0.65 -21.35 -11.13
N GLN A 501 -1.66 -21.55 -10.28
CA GLN A 501 -1.56 -21.32 -8.83
C GLN A 501 -0.44 -22.16 -8.22
N LYS A 502 -0.32 -23.43 -8.59
CA LYS A 502 0.77 -24.32 -8.14
C LYS A 502 2.14 -23.82 -8.62
N TYR A 503 2.27 -23.48 -9.89
CA TYR A 503 3.50 -22.96 -10.48
C TYR A 503 3.99 -21.68 -9.80
N MET A 504 3.05 -20.79 -9.47
CA MET A 504 3.32 -19.54 -8.76
C MET A 504 3.69 -19.81 -7.29
N ALA A 505 3.00 -20.73 -6.62
CA ALA A 505 3.28 -21.09 -5.23
C ALA A 505 4.68 -21.71 -5.04
N GLU A 506 5.15 -22.52 -5.99
CA GLU A 506 6.53 -23.04 -6.03
C GLU A 506 7.59 -21.92 -6.09
N ARG A 507 7.19 -20.72 -6.53
CA ARG A 507 8.01 -19.50 -6.59
C ARG A 507 7.63 -18.50 -5.49
N ASN A 508 7.01 -18.98 -4.41
CA ASN A 508 6.56 -18.18 -3.28
C ASN A 508 5.55 -17.07 -3.64
N MET A 509 4.77 -17.24 -4.71
CA MET A 509 3.70 -16.31 -5.09
C MET A 509 2.34 -17.01 -4.95
N TYR A 510 1.54 -16.55 -4.01
CA TYR A 510 0.23 -17.12 -3.70
C TYR A 510 -0.86 -16.27 -4.32
N LEU A 511 -1.49 -16.81 -5.36
CA LEU A 511 -2.60 -16.15 -6.04
C LEU A 511 -3.92 -16.71 -5.46
N PRO A 512 -4.67 -15.95 -4.65
CA PRO A 512 -5.92 -16.46 -4.07
C PRO A 512 -7.01 -16.71 -5.12
N VAL A 513 -7.84 -17.71 -4.84
CA VAL A 513 -9.16 -17.85 -5.48
C VAL A 513 -10.17 -17.11 -4.61
N ILE A 514 -10.77 -16.08 -5.19
CA ILE A 514 -11.81 -15.26 -4.55
C ILE A 514 -13.09 -15.57 -5.31
N TRP A 515 -14.11 -16.20 -4.76
CA TRP A 515 -14.12 -17.07 -3.58
C TRP A 515 -14.25 -18.54 -4.01
N PRO A 516 -14.01 -19.52 -3.13
CA PRO A 516 -14.59 -20.84 -3.33
C PRO A 516 -16.12 -20.75 -3.32
N MET A 517 -16.79 -21.65 -4.06
CA MET A 517 -18.25 -21.68 -4.15
C MET A 517 -18.88 -22.14 -2.82
N PRO A 518 -19.75 -21.34 -2.19
CA PRO A 518 -20.48 -21.76 -0.99
C PRO A 518 -21.45 -22.90 -1.31
N PRO A 519 -21.64 -23.89 -0.41
CA PRO A 519 -22.60 -24.97 -0.60
C PRO A 519 -24.04 -24.47 -0.85
N GLN A 520 -24.40 -23.31 -0.30
CA GLN A 520 -25.74 -22.71 -0.40
C GLN A 520 -26.05 -22.18 -1.81
N VAL A 521 -25.01 -21.83 -2.58
CA VAL A 521 -25.09 -21.30 -3.95
C VAL A 521 -25.03 -22.42 -4.99
N SER A 522 -24.38 -23.55 -4.66
CA SER A 522 -24.18 -24.67 -5.58
C SER A 522 -25.51 -25.16 -6.18
N GLY A 523 -25.57 -25.24 -7.52
CA GLY A 523 -26.77 -25.61 -8.27
C GLY A 523 -27.90 -24.57 -8.30
N LYS A 524 -27.66 -23.35 -7.80
CA LYS A 524 -28.63 -22.23 -7.76
C LYS A 524 -28.14 -20.95 -8.44
N CYS A 525 -27.06 -21.03 -9.20
CA CYS A 525 -26.48 -19.88 -9.90
C CYS A 525 -26.41 -20.13 -11.41
N SER A 526 -26.17 -19.07 -12.18
CA SER A 526 -26.03 -19.17 -13.63
C SER A 526 -24.70 -19.82 -14.03
N SER A 527 -24.64 -20.32 -15.27
CA SER A 527 -23.40 -20.85 -15.85
C SER A 527 -22.26 -19.83 -15.89
N SER A 528 -22.58 -18.53 -15.97
CA SER A 528 -21.59 -17.44 -15.86
C SER A 528 -20.97 -17.39 -14.46
N VAL A 529 -21.77 -17.53 -13.41
CA VAL A 529 -21.27 -17.55 -12.02
C VAL A 529 -20.47 -18.83 -11.74
N GLU A 530 -20.91 -19.98 -12.25
CA GLU A 530 -20.15 -21.23 -12.17
C GLU A 530 -18.79 -21.10 -12.89
N TYR A 531 -18.77 -20.46 -14.05
CA TYR A 531 -17.54 -20.14 -14.77
C TYR A 531 -16.59 -19.27 -13.94
N ILE A 532 -17.11 -18.19 -13.33
CA ILE A 532 -16.32 -17.34 -12.44
C ILE A 532 -15.71 -18.16 -11.31
N TYR A 533 -16.52 -18.93 -10.59
CA TYR A 533 -16.06 -19.77 -9.48
C TYR A 533 -15.00 -20.79 -9.89
N SER A 534 -14.98 -21.24 -11.14
CA SER A 534 -14.04 -22.26 -11.65
C SER A 534 -12.79 -21.68 -12.32
N HIS A 535 -12.82 -20.44 -12.82
CA HIS A 535 -11.74 -19.86 -13.62
C HIS A 535 -11.06 -18.64 -12.98
N ILE A 536 -11.72 -17.95 -12.03
CA ILE A 536 -11.15 -16.71 -11.50
C ILE A 536 -9.93 -16.97 -10.62
N LEU A 537 -8.93 -16.12 -10.80
CA LEU A 537 -7.71 -16.05 -10.02
C LEU A 537 -7.41 -14.59 -9.72
N ALA A 538 -7.18 -14.26 -8.45
CA ALA A 538 -6.89 -12.91 -8.00
C ALA A 538 -5.38 -12.75 -7.76
N VAL A 539 -4.77 -11.79 -8.44
CA VAL A 539 -3.38 -11.41 -8.29
C VAL A 539 -3.27 -10.28 -7.26
N PRO A 540 -2.45 -10.42 -6.21
CA PRO A 540 -2.20 -9.36 -5.24
C PRO A 540 -1.57 -8.14 -5.90
N CYS A 541 -2.19 -6.98 -5.74
CA CYS A 541 -1.67 -5.69 -6.21
C CYS A 541 -1.69 -4.63 -5.10
N ASP A 542 -1.71 -5.07 -3.84
CA ASP A 542 -1.90 -4.18 -2.70
C ASP A 542 -0.66 -3.33 -2.36
N GLN A 543 -0.80 -2.44 -1.37
CA GLN A 543 0.20 -1.44 -1.00
C GLN A 543 1.50 -2.00 -0.40
N ARG A 544 1.56 -3.29 -0.09
CA ARG A 544 2.74 -3.93 0.49
C ARG A 544 3.82 -4.23 -0.54
N TYR A 545 3.42 -4.30 -1.81
CA TYR A 545 4.27 -4.68 -2.91
C TYR A 545 4.75 -3.45 -3.68
N GLU A 546 5.92 -3.57 -4.26
CA GLU A 546 6.54 -2.57 -5.13
C GLU A 546 6.38 -2.99 -6.61
N ILE A 547 6.68 -2.09 -7.55
CA ILE A 547 6.58 -2.39 -8.99
C ILE A 547 7.45 -3.58 -9.40
N SER A 548 8.62 -3.73 -8.77
CA SER A 548 9.50 -4.89 -9.01
C SER A 548 8.85 -6.23 -8.64
N ASP A 549 7.87 -6.25 -7.72
CA ASP A 549 7.08 -7.44 -7.44
C ASP A 549 6.09 -7.74 -8.54
N MET A 550 5.43 -6.69 -9.05
CA MET A 550 4.49 -6.81 -10.16
C MET A 550 5.21 -7.30 -11.41
N GLU A 551 6.43 -6.82 -11.67
CA GLU A 551 7.32 -7.33 -12.72
C GLU A 551 7.61 -8.82 -12.56
N ARG A 552 7.92 -9.26 -11.33
CA ARG A 552 8.20 -10.66 -11.03
C ARG A 552 6.98 -11.55 -11.23
N ILE A 553 5.80 -11.09 -10.79
CA ILE A 553 4.53 -11.77 -11.01
C ILE A 553 4.28 -11.89 -12.52
N ALA A 554 4.33 -10.76 -13.24
CA ALA A 554 4.02 -10.71 -14.65
C ALA A 554 4.96 -11.59 -15.48
N THR A 555 6.27 -11.50 -15.22
CA THR A 555 7.29 -12.35 -15.85
C THR A 555 7.04 -13.83 -15.58
N SER A 556 6.64 -14.19 -14.36
CA SER A 556 6.36 -15.58 -13.99
C SER A 556 5.10 -16.12 -14.68
N ILE A 557 4.04 -15.32 -14.76
CA ILE A 557 2.81 -15.66 -15.49
C ILE A 557 3.11 -15.83 -16.99
N LYS A 558 3.82 -14.87 -17.59
CA LYS A 558 4.28 -14.96 -18.99
C LYS A 558 5.12 -16.21 -19.24
N SER A 559 6.04 -16.53 -18.31
CA SER A 559 6.90 -17.71 -18.40
C SER A 559 6.13 -19.02 -18.26
N PHE A 560 5.04 -19.05 -17.48
CA PHE A 560 4.17 -20.22 -17.39
C PHE A 560 3.52 -20.51 -18.75
N PHE A 561 2.96 -19.49 -19.39
CA PHE A 561 2.28 -19.67 -20.68
C PHE A 561 3.24 -19.86 -21.88
N SER A 562 4.46 -19.31 -21.83
CA SER A 562 5.44 -19.48 -22.90
C SER A 562 6.04 -20.88 -22.97
N LYS A 563 5.97 -21.67 -21.88
CA LYS A 563 6.54 -23.01 -21.82
C LYS A 563 5.68 -24.09 -22.47
N GLY A 564 4.50 -23.76 -23.01
CA GLY A 564 3.62 -24.70 -23.70
C GLY A 564 3.34 -25.94 -22.86
N ASN A 565 2.51 -25.79 -21.82
CA ASN A 565 1.91 -26.94 -21.14
C ASN A 565 0.76 -27.51 -21.96
#